data_AF-Q7U3Y3-F1
#
_entry.id   AF-Q7U3Y3-F1
#
_cell.length_a   1.000
_cell.length_b   1.000
_cell.length_c   1.000
_cell.angle_alpha   90.00
_cell.angle_beta   90.00
_cell.angle_gamma   90.00
#
_symmetry.space_group_name_H-M   'P 1'
#
loop_
_entity.id
_entity.type
_entity.pdbx_description
1 polymer ?
#
loop_
_entity_poly.entity_id
_entity_poly.type
_entity_poly.pdbx_seq_one_letter_code
_entity_poly.pdbx_strand_id
1 'polypeptide(L)'
;MNIRQAVALQDVESLQNLLHKDSNLLRLSKRHSLAWQAFSLLMRNKLYGDADKIAEILLLSNSDNIQLYICRLKALRSKANLSEFESLLRRALRFKPDSYSLLWIGARGLQMMGRYELALQYARKCMSKKKANSKVCTAVLETQLACGVFEDSDDIFLRAFRMVESQVTNKISSTKRKSNLESKLLTAKRGIQKLKFQHLSAHRILEARSLWRDRSIPKSYRCDVICIASDEAPYLHEFVHHYLFLGFSNIFIGINNSSDKTYDFALQLAAADPRIHVISTDDVHVELTQRSSYSKLYHYAASVTHSSYCLFVDVDEFWVAQPFPMKVESYLESCKGFDCLSCNWVNCFHEDQFSAPLSRGLDFRLKSSVKSFVAYRSDLVELRCHAPVFRQSSARVIDAVGNPQDLNLTEIGFEAPGAIVPSEKQFYSKSHTSVVLHRHNRSVLEYSYRMFKPHANQVKYIGGKSDPIPFKENRPGCNRITGISISPDFIDTILPVDMKSDYHQSLDNFIQGSGAAHEIEKSRLQISDQEIKRRISELDQSTLLRCRSVWEKGFSGTPYLELLQDRCDQNYGMK
;
A
#
# COMPACT_ATOMS: atom_id res chain seq x y z
N MET A 1 18.24 -41.57 23.58
CA MET A 1 19.07 -40.45 24.09
C MET A 1 18.29 -39.67 25.16
N ASN A 2 18.95 -39.17 26.22
CA ASN A 2 18.33 -38.36 27.28
C ASN A 2 18.76 -36.88 27.22
N ILE A 3 18.12 -35.99 27.99
CA ILE A 3 18.38 -34.53 27.93
C ILE A 3 19.85 -34.20 28.20
N ARG A 4 20.49 -34.89 29.16
CA ARG A 4 21.91 -34.66 29.48
C ARG A 4 22.81 -35.00 28.28
N GLN A 5 22.52 -36.10 27.59
CA GLN A 5 23.25 -36.49 26.38
C GLN A 5 23.01 -35.50 25.24
N ALA A 6 21.76 -35.10 25.00
CA ALA A 6 21.41 -34.12 23.96
C ALA A 6 22.13 -32.77 24.19
N VAL A 7 22.13 -32.26 25.43
CA VAL A 7 22.82 -31.02 25.80
C VAL A 7 24.34 -31.16 25.65
N ALA A 8 24.92 -32.28 26.07
CA ALA A 8 26.36 -32.53 25.96
C ALA A 8 26.83 -32.60 24.49
N LEU A 9 26.02 -33.19 23.62
CA LEU A 9 26.29 -33.31 22.19
C LEU A 9 25.88 -32.07 21.38
N GLN A 10 25.30 -31.06 22.04
CA GLN A 10 24.67 -29.90 21.38
C GLN A 10 23.62 -30.28 20.32
N ASP A 11 22.97 -31.44 20.48
CA ASP A 11 21.91 -31.92 19.59
C ASP A 11 20.58 -31.22 19.94
N VAL A 12 20.26 -30.21 19.14
CA VAL A 12 19.09 -29.34 19.32
C VAL A 12 17.79 -30.08 18.99
N GLU A 13 17.76 -30.85 17.91
CA GLU A 13 16.55 -31.53 17.43
C GLU A 13 16.09 -32.58 18.44
N SER A 14 17.03 -33.39 18.93
CA SER A 14 16.72 -34.37 19.96
C SER A 14 16.33 -33.72 21.28
N LEU A 15 16.92 -32.57 21.63
CA LEU A 15 16.51 -31.81 22.81
C LEU A 15 15.06 -31.32 22.69
N GLN A 16 14.65 -30.78 21.53
CA GLN A 16 13.27 -30.36 21.29
C GLN A 16 12.30 -31.53 21.43
N ASN A 17 12.58 -32.66 20.77
CA ASN A 17 11.77 -33.88 20.87
C ASN A 17 11.61 -34.37 22.32
N LEU A 18 12.66 -34.26 23.14
CA LEU A 18 12.62 -34.63 24.54
C LEU A 18 11.81 -33.67 25.42
N LEU A 19 11.75 -32.38 25.07
CA LEU A 19 11.02 -31.33 25.78
C LEU A 19 9.51 -31.32 25.49
N HIS A 20 9.04 -32.12 24.52
CA HIS A 20 7.61 -32.35 24.30
C HIS A 20 6.99 -33.36 25.28
N LYS A 21 7.79 -34.01 26.14
CA LYS A 21 7.31 -34.96 27.16
C LYS A 21 7.33 -34.32 28.56
N ASP A 22 6.17 -34.19 29.20
CA ASP A 22 6.04 -33.54 30.52
C ASP A 22 6.89 -34.19 31.63
N SER A 23 7.07 -35.51 31.57
CA SER A 23 7.93 -36.25 32.50
C SER A 23 9.39 -35.81 32.46
N ASN A 24 9.86 -35.30 31.31
CA ASN A 24 11.21 -34.77 31.15
C ASN A 24 11.34 -33.33 31.66
N LEU A 25 10.30 -32.51 31.53
CA LEU A 25 10.23 -31.17 32.12
C LEU A 25 10.24 -31.25 33.66
N LEU A 26 9.51 -32.20 34.24
CA LEU A 26 9.53 -32.48 35.68
C LEU A 26 10.90 -32.97 36.17
N ARG A 27 11.65 -33.70 35.33
CA ARG A 27 13.03 -34.10 35.66
C ARG A 27 14.00 -32.91 35.62
N LEU A 28 13.77 -31.95 34.71
CA LEU A 28 14.55 -30.72 34.63
C LEU A 28 14.31 -29.79 35.83
N SER A 29 13.08 -29.72 36.35
CA SER A 29 12.79 -28.88 37.53
C SER A 29 13.55 -29.31 38.78
N LYS A 30 13.94 -30.59 38.86
CA LYS A 30 14.78 -31.13 39.94
C LYS A 30 16.28 -30.99 39.69
N ARG A 31 16.72 -30.48 38.52
CA ARG A 31 18.12 -30.40 38.09
C ARG A 31 18.46 -29.04 37.48
N HIS A 32 18.53 -28.01 38.33
CA HIS A 32 18.73 -26.61 37.91
C HIS A 32 19.93 -26.37 36.98
N SER A 33 21.09 -27.00 37.23
CA SER A 33 22.27 -26.84 36.37
C SER A 33 22.02 -27.36 34.94
N LEU A 34 21.38 -28.52 34.81
CA LEU A 34 21.03 -29.10 33.51
C LEU A 34 19.97 -28.26 32.79
N ALA A 35 18.99 -27.73 33.54
CA ALA A 35 17.99 -26.81 33.00
C ALA A 35 18.63 -25.53 32.44
N TRP A 36 19.62 -24.96 33.13
CA TRP A 36 20.38 -23.80 32.63
C TRP A 36 21.17 -24.10 31.35
N GLN A 37 21.79 -25.28 31.25
CA GLN A 37 22.53 -25.69 30.05
C GLN A 37 21.59 -25.89 28.85
N ALA A 38 20.45 -26.57 29.07
CA ALA A 38 19.42 -26.75 28.06
C ALA A 38 18.82 -25.40 27.60
N PHE A 39 18.46 -24.54 28.55
CA PHE A 39 17.98 -23.17 28.26
C PHE A 39 19.00 -22.38 27.42
N SER A 40 20.28 -22.42 27.80
CA SER A 40 21.34 -21.70 27.10
C SER A 40 21.58 -22.24 25.68
N LEU A 41 21.39 -23.54 25.45
CA LEU A 41 21.47 -24.14 24.10
C LEU A 41 20.31 -23.68 23.22
N LEU A 42 19.08 -23.69 23.73
CA LEU A 42 17.89 -23.23 22.99
C LEU A 42 17.94 -21.72 22.68
N MET A 43 18.39 -20.91 23.64
CA MET A 43 18.54 -19.47 23.47
C MET A 43 19.58 -19.11 22.40
N ARG A 44 20.70 -19.84 22.33
CA ARG A 44 21.70 -19.68 21.27
C ARG A 44 21.13 -19.99 19.87
N ASN A 45 20.19 -20.94 19.79
CA ASN A 45 19.51 -21.34 18.57
C ASN A 45 18.19 -20.58 18.32
N LYS A 46 17.86 -19.57 19.14
CA LYS A 46 16.64 -18.72 19.01
C LYS A 46 15.32 -19.51 19.11
N LEU A 47 15.32 -20.66 19.76
CA LEU A 47 14.13 -21.51 19.96
C LEU A 47 13.34 -21.04 21.19
N TYR A 48 12.73 -19.85 21.10
CA TYR A 48 12.11 -19.21 22.26
C TYR A 48 10.90 -19.97 22.82
N GLY A 49 10.12 -20.66 21.98
CA GLY A 49 8.95 -21.43 22.42
C GLY A 49 9.32 -22.61 23.32
N ASP A 50 10.39 -23.34 22.98
CA ASP A 50 10.88 -24.44 23.82
C ASP A 50 11.68 -23.94 25.02
N ALA A 51 12.41 -22.83 24.86
CA ALA A 51 13.13 -22.20 25.95
C ALA A 51 12.19 -21.60 27.01
N ASP A 52 10.98 -21.15 26.62
CA ASP A 52 9.93 -20.64 27.53
C ASP A 52 9.48 -21.70 28.53
N LYS A 53 9.31 -22.97 28.09
CA LYS A 53 8.97 -24.11 28.96
C LYS A 53 9.99 -24.29 30.10
N ILE A 54 11.28 -24.10 29.79
CA ILE A 54 12.37 -24.21 30.78
C ILE A 54 12.49 -22.91 31.60
N ALA A 55 12.28 -21.75 30.99
CA ALA A 55 12.37 -20.46 31.65
C ALA A 55 11.31 -20.29 32.75
N GLU A 56 10.12 -20.84 32.55
CA GLU A 56 9.06 -20.91 33.57
C GLU A 56 9.52 -21.65 34.82
N ILE A 57 10.10 -22.84 34.64
CA ILE A 57 10.66 -23.65 35.73
C ILE A 57 11.77 -22.89 36.45
N LEU A 58 12.71 -22.31 35.70
CA LEU A 58 13.85 -21.60 36.28
C LEU A 58 13.44 -20.34 37.05
N LEU A 59 12.36 -19.65 36.64
CA LEU A 59 11.84 -18.47 37.34
C LEU A 59 11.23 -18.78 38.71
N LEU A 60 10.79 -20.02 38.96
CA LEU A 60 10.34 -20.44 40.29
C LEU A 60 11.49 -20.44 41.31
N SER A 61 12.68 -20.82 40.86
CA SER A 61 13.88 -20.89 41.69
C SER A 61 14.76 -19.62 41.68
N ASN A 62 14.63 -18.79 40.64
CA ASN A 62 15.45 -17.61 40.44
C ASN A 62 14.61 -16.49 39.81
N SER A 63 13.83 -15.82 40.65
CA SER A 63 12.87 -14.78 40.26
C SER A 63 13.50 -13.52 39.66
N ASP A 64 14.82 -13.38 39.78
CA ASP A 64 15.56 -12.13 39.58
C ASP A 64 16.39 -12.15 38.29
N ASN A 65 16.26 -13.21 37.49
CA ASN A 65 17.03 -13.35 36.27
C ASN A 65 16.33 -12.72 35.06
N ILE A 66 16.83 -11.55 34.61
CA ILE A 66 16.30 -10.80 33.45
C ILE A 66 16.25 -11.66 32.17
N GLN A 67 17.23 -12.56 31.94
CA GLN A 67 17.28 -13.35 30.70
C GLN A 67 16.09 -14.32 30.58
N LEU A 68 15.61 -14.83 31.72
CA LEU A 68 14.43 -15.68 31.75
C LEU A 68 13.17 -14.89 31.34
N TYR A 69 12.97 -13.69 31.90
CA TYR A 69 11.87 -12.80 31.49
C TYR A 69 11.96 -12.43 30.00
N ILE A 70 13.15 -12.09 29.51
CA ILE A 70 13.38 -11.77 28.09
C ILE A 70 12.98 -12.94 27.18
N CYS A 71 13.34 -14.18 27.55
CA CYS A 71 12.98 -15.36 26.78
C CYS A 71 11.46 -15.55 26.72
N ARG A 72 10.81 -15.56 27.90
CA ARG A 72 9.37 -15.74 28.01
C ARG A 72 8.59 -14.65 27.26
N LEU A 73 8.98 -13.38 27.40
CA LEU A 73 8.37 -12.28 26.64
C LEU A 73 8.48 -12.47 25.12
N LYS A 74 9.64 -12.92 24.61
CA LYS A 74 9.79 -13.20 23.18
C LYS A 74 8.88 -14.35 22.70
N ALA A 75 8.70 -15.38 23.53
CA ALA A 75 7.83 -16.52 23.22
C ALA A 75 6.34 -16.13 23.26
N LEU A 76 5.91 -15.39 24.29
CA LEU A 76 4.55 -14.86 24.40
C LEU A 76 4.22 -13.92 23.23
N ARG A 77 5.20 -13.11 22.80
CA ARG A 77 5.08 -12.28 21.60
C ARG A 77 4.81 -13.10 20.34
N SER A 78 5.52 -14.20 20.13
CA SER A 78 5.25 -15.07 18.98
C SER A 78 3.89 -15.77 19.03
N LYS A 79 3.32 -15.96 20.22
CA LYS A 79 2.00 -16.55 20.43
C LYS A 79 0.86 -15.51 20.41
N ALA A 80 1.17 -14.22 20.27
CA ALA A 80 0.22 -13.11 20.39
C ALA A 80 -0.63 -13.11 21.69
N ASN A 81 -0.11 -13.67 22.80
CA ASN A 81 -0.83 -13.71 24.07
C ASN A 81 -0.62 -12.41 24.87
N LEU A 82 -1.53 -11.45 24.70
CA LEU A 82 -1.40 -10.11 25.27
C LEU A 82 -1.48 -10.07 26.80
N SER A 83 -2.43 -10.80 27.39
CA SER A 83 -2.67 -10.77 28.84
C SER A 83 -1.45 -11.24 29.64
N GLU A 84 -0.90 -12.39 29.24
CA GLU A 84 0.32 -12.92 29.87
C GLU A 84 1.54 -12.06 29.60
N PHE A 85 1.66 -11.53 28.37
CA PHE A 85 2.78 -10.65 28.01
C PHE A 85 2.81 -9.40 28.88
N GLU A 86 1.68 -8.73 29.08
CA GLU A 86 1.59 -7.54 29.93
C GLU A 86 1.87 -7.84 31.39
N SER A 87 1.28 -8.90 31.93
CA SER A 87 1.50 -9.31 33.32
C SER A 87 2.97 -9.60 33.59
N LEU A 88 3.61 -10.37 32.70
CA LEU A 88 5.01 -10.72 32.82
C LEU A 88 5.93 -9.51 32.65
N LEU A 89 5.63 -8.62 31.70
CA LEU A 89 6.41 -7.40 31.47
C LEU A 89 6.35 -6.48 32.70
N ARG A 90 5.17 -6.29 33.29
CA ARG A 90 5.00 -5.52 34.54
C ARG A 90 5.81 -6.12 35.67
N ARG A 91 5.77 -7.45 35.85
CA ARG A 91 6.60 -8.15 36.85
C ARG A 91 8.10 -7.92 36.62
N ALA A 92 8.57 -8.05 35.37
CA ALA A 92 9.97 -7.86 35.02
C ALA A 92 10.45 -6.41 35.25
N LEU A 93 9.61 -5.42 34.89
CA LEU A 93 9.92 -4.01 35.06
C LEU A 93 9.80 -3.53 36.52
N ARG A 94 8.98 -4.16 37.37
CA ARG A 94 9.02 -3.91 38.83
C ARG A 94 10.39 -4.22 39.41
N PHE A 95 11.00 -5.31 38.96
CA PHE A 95 12.32 -5.73 39.42
C PHE A 95 13.45 -4.88 38.81
N LYS A 96 13.40 -4.60 37.50
CA LYS A 96 14.43 -3.82 36.78
C LYS A 96 13.80 -2.75 35.88
N PRO A 97 13.35 -1.62 36.46
CA PRO A 97 12.51 -0.63 35.76
C PRO A 97 13.22 0.10 34.61
N ASP A 98 14.55 0.14 34.62
CA ASP A 98 15.36 0.85 33.63
C ASP A 98 16.17 -0.06 32.70
N SER A 99 15.84 -1.36 32.69
CA SER A 99 16.46 -2.31 31.78
C SER A 99 16.12 -1.98 30.33
N TYR A 100 17.12 -1.51 29.57
CA TYR A 100 17.01 -1.24 28.13
C TYR A 100 16.37 -2.42 27.37
N SER A 101 16.81 -3.65 27.64
CA SER A 101 16.32 -4.83 26.93
C SER A 101 14.85 -5.13 27.23
N LEU A 102 14.40 -4.94 28.47
CA LEU A 102 13.00 -5.16 28.84
C LEU A 102 12.11 -4.08 28.25
N LEU A 103 12.53 -2.81 28.31
CA LEU A 103 11.80 -1.70 27.70
C LEU A 103 11.68 -1.87 26.18
N TRP A 104 12.77 -2.27 25.51
CA TRP A 104 12.77 -2.54 24.07
C TRP A 104 11.84 -3.68 23.66
N ILE A 105 11.92 -4.82 24.35
CA ILE A 105 11.06 -5.98 24.06
C ILE A 105 9.60 -5.66 24.40
N GLY A 106 9.36 -4.98 25.51
CA GLY A 106 8.04 -4.53 25.93
C GLY A 106 7.40 -3.62 24.89
N ALA A 107 8.11 -2.57 24.46
CA ALA A 107 7.65 -1.64 23.42
C ALA A 107 7.25 -2.39 22.13
N ARG A 108 8.15 -3.23 21.59
CA ARG A 108 7.86 -3.96 20.35
C ARG A 108 6.77 -5.01 20.50
N GLY A 109 6.72 -5.71 21.63
CA GLY A 109 5.70 -6.72 21.87
C GLY A 109 4.31 -6.12 21.98
N LEU A 110 4.17 -5.02 22.74
CA LEU A 110 2.90 -4.31 22.87
C LEU A 110 2.45 -3.69 21.56
N GLN A 111 3.37 -3.10 20.78
CA GLN A 111 3.05 -2.57 19.45
C GLN A 111 2.50 -3.67 18.53
N MET A 112 3.14 -4.84 18.50
CA MET A 112 2.68 -6.00 17.71
C MET A 112 1.34 -6.57 18.17
N MET A 113 0.87 -6.23 19.37
CA MET A 113 -0.41 -6.67 19.92
C MET A 113 -1.44 -5.54 20.00
N GLY A 114 -1.20 -4.42 19.31
CA GLY A 114 -2.13 -3.30 19.22
C GLY A 114 -2.20 -2.39 20.45
N ARG A 115 -1.31 -2.53 21.44
CA ARG A 115 -1.28 -1.69 22.66
C ARG A 115 -0.35 -0.49 22.48
N TYR A 116 -0.68 0.38 21.53
CA TYR A 116 0.21 1.42 21.04
C TYR A 116 0.60 2.49 22.07
N GLU A 117 -0.32 2.96 22.92
CA GLU A 117 -0.02 3.99 23.93
C GLU A 117 1.04 3.52 24.92
N LEU A 118 0.87 2.33 25.49
CA LEU A 118 1.82 1.74 26.44
C LEU A 118 3.14 1.38 25.74
N ALA A 119 3.07 0.92 24.48
CA ALA A 119 4.25 0.71 23.65
C ALA A 119 5.05 2.01 23.46
N LEU A 120 4.37 3.13 23.21
CA LEU A 120 5.00 4.44 23.00
C LEU A 120 5.68 4.93 24.27
N GLN A 121 5.03 4.77 25.43
CA GLN A 121 5.64 5.10 26.73
C GLN A 121 6.96 4.35 26.95
N TYR A 122 6.98 3.03 26.72
CA TYR A 122 8.20 2.24 26.88
C TYR A 122 9.24 2.53 25.80
N ALA A 123 8.82 2.82 24.55
CA ALA A 123 9.73 3.20 23.48
C ALA A 123 10.44 4.53 23.79
N ARG A 124 9.70 5.55 24.26
CA ARG A 124 10.26 6.84 24.71
C ARG A 124 11.23 6.64 25.89
N LYS A 125 10.87 5.81 26.87
CA LYS A 125 11.77 5.48 28.00
C LYS A 125 13.02 4.72 27.55
N CYS A 126 12.93 3.92 26.49
CA CYS A 126 14.07 3.24 25.88
C CYS A 126 14.98 4.25 25.14
N MET A 127 14.39 5.20 24.42
CA MET A 127 15.10 6.23 23.66
C MET A 127 15.90 7.20 24.54
N SER A 128 15.48 7.42 25.79
CA SER A 128 16.23 8.24 26.75
C SER A 128 17.46 7.55 27.33
N LYS A 129 17.66 6.25 27.08
CA LYS A 129 18.84 5.51 27.59
C LYS A 129 20.07 5.75 26.71
N LYS A 130 21.26 5.75 27.33
CA LYS A 130 22.57 5.90 26.66
C LYS A 130 22.82 4.87 25.54
N LYS A 131 22.19 3.69 25.61
CA LYS A 131 22.30 2.61 24.61
C LYS A 131 21.35 2.78 23.40
N ALA A 132 20.52 3.83 23.39
CA ALA A 132 19.60 4.10 22.29
C ALA A 132 20.36 4.33 20.99
N ASN A 133 19.80 3.81 19.90
CA ASN A 133 20.33 3.96 18.55
C ASN A 133 19.18 4.33 17.61
N SER A 134 19.50 4.49 16.32
CA SER A 134 18.52 4.85 15.31
C SER A 134 17.31 3.91 15.24
N LYS A 135 17.48 2.61 15.51
CA LYS A 135 16.35 1.64 15.55
C LYS A 135 15.35 1.95 16.66
N VAL A 136 15.82 2.50 17.77
CA VAL A 136 14.92 2.92 18.85
C VAL A 136 14.13 4.15 18.44
N CYS A 137 14.78 5.10 17.77
CA CYS A 137 14.10 6.28 17.25
C CYS A 137 13.05 5.90 16.18
N THR A 138 13.39 5.01 15.24
CA THR A 138 12.41 4.54 14.23
C THR A 138 11.26 3.78 14.87
N ALA A 139 11.49 2.97 15.90
CA ALA A 139 10.41 2.29 16.61
C ALA A 139 9.48 3.26 17.36
N VAL A 140 10.01 4.35 17.95
CA VAL A 140 9.18 5.42 18.53
C VAL A 140 8.30 6.05 17.45
N LEU A 141 8.90 6.42 16.32
CA LEU A 141 8.19 7.02 15.18
C LEU A 141 7.13 6.08 14.60
N GLU A 142 7.41 4.79 14.43
CA GLU A 142 6.42 3.78 14.00
C GLU A 142 5.26 3.66 15.00
N THR A 143 5.54 3.74 16.30
CA THR A 143 4.50 3.68 17.33
C THR A 143 3.69 4.98 17.37
N GLN A 144 4.31 6.14 17.14
CA GLN A 144 3.64 7.43 16.99
C GLN A 144 2.63 7.43 15.85
N LEU A 145 2.98 6.85 14.69
CA LEU A 145 2.04 6.65 13.58
C LEU A 145 0.81 5.86 14.02
N ALA A 146 1.03 4.72 14.69
CA ALA A 146 -0.04 3.85 15.15
C ALA A 146 -0.92 4.53 16.22
N CYS A 147 -0.34 5.31 17.13
CA CYS A 147 -1.08 6.09 18.12
C CYS A 147 -1.82 7.30 17.51
N GLY A 148 -1.37 7.83 16.37
CA GLY A 148 -1.80 9.13 15.87
C GLY A 148 -1.28 10.31 16.71
N VAL A 149 -0.08 10.20 17.30
CA VAL A 149 0.54 11.24 18.14
C VAL A 149 1.86 11.66 17.51
N PHE A 150 1.97 12.91 17.04
CA PHE A 150 3.11 13.39 16.21
C PHE A 150 4.01 14.40 16.92
N GLU A 151 3.88 14.54 18.24
CA GLU A 151 4.72 15.42 19.05
C GLU A 151 6.21 15.09 18.89
N ASP A 152 7.03 16.13 18.72
CA ASP A 152 8.49 16.03 18.60
C ASP A 152 9.00 15.13 17.46
N SER A 153 8.13 14.70 16.53
CA SER A 153 8.51 13.78 15.45
C SER A 153 9.70 14.28 14.64
N ASP A 154 9.74 15.59 14.33
CA ASP A 154 10.85 16.19 13.58
C ASP A 154 12.19 16.15 14.33
N ASP A 155 12.20 16.37 15.65
CA ASP A 155 13.40 16.22 16.47
C ASP A 155 13.87 14.75 16.48
N ILE A 156 12.93 13.81 16.62
CA ILE A 156 13.24 12.39 16.62
C ILE A 156 13.77 11.94 15.25
N PHE A 157 13.24 12.47 14.14
CA PHE A 157 13.78 12.23 12.79
C PHE A 157 15.21 12.74 12.68
N LEU A 158 15.48 13.99 13.07
CA LEU A 158 16.82 14.59 13.04
C LEU A 158 17.81 13.79 13.90
N ARG A 159 17.39 13.37 15.10
CA ARG A 159 18.17 12.52 15.99
C ARG A 159 18.48 11.17 15.35
N ALA A 160 17.51 10.53 14.71
CA ALA A 160 17.70 9.27 14.00
C ALA A 160 18.71 9.41 12.86
N PHE A 161 18.60 10.47 12.04
CA PHE A 161 19.55 10.76 10.96
C PHE A 161 20.97 10.94 11.48
N ARG A 162 21.17 11.80 12.49
CA ARG A 162 22.50 12.04 13.11
C ARG A 162 23.11 10.76 13.67
N MET A 163 22.30 9.91 14.31
CA MET A 163 22.76 8.62 14.83
C MET A 163 23.21 7.66 13.72
N VAL A 164 22.50 7.61 12.59
CA VAL A 164 22.87 6.79 11.43
C VAL A 164 24.18 7.29 10.80
N GLU A 165 24.34 8.60 10.64
CA GLU A 165 25.56 9.20 10.11
C GLU A 165 26.78 8.92 11.00
N SER A 166 26.66 9.18 12.31
CA SER A 166 27.74 8.96 13.28
C SER A 166 28.22 7.49 13.29
N GLN A 167 27.30 6.52 13.25
CA GLN A 167 27.66 5.10 13.22
C GLN A 167 28.48 4.69 11.99
N VAL A 168 28.25 5.37 10.86
CA VAL A 168 28.95 5.07 9.60
C VAL A 168 30.29 5.79 9.57
N THR A 169 30.35 7.07 9.96
CA THR A 169 31.61 7.83 10.06
C THR A 169 32.62 7.12 10.95
N ASN A 170 32.17 6.63 12.11
CA ASN A 170 33.02 5.89 13.06
C ASN A 170 33.48 4.51 12.55
N LYS A 171 32.76 3.89 11.60
CA LYS A 171 33.13 2.58 11.01
C LYS A 171 33.95 2.72 9.73
N ILE A 172 33.75 3.80 8.97
CA ILE A 172 34.54 4.10 7.78
C ILE A 172 35.98 4.43 8.19
N SER A 173 36.17 5.19 9.28
CA SER A 173 37.50 5.47 9.83
C SER A 173 38.26 4.22 10.31
N SER A 174 37.55 3.13 10.66
CA SER A 174 38.14 1.90 11.20
C SER A 174 38.28 0.74 10.20
N THR A 175 37.83 0.87 8.94
CA THR A 175 37.69 -0.29 8.04
C THR A 175 37.96 0.03 6.56
N LYS A 176 38.69 -0.83 5.84
CA LYS A 176 38.94 -0.70 4.38
C LYS A 176 37.71 -0.96 3.48
N ARG A 177 36.55 -1.35 4.02
CA ARG A 177 35.32 -1.71 3.26
C ARG A 177 34.33 -0.53 3.14
N LYS A 178 34.77 0.58 2.55
CA LYS A 178 34.01 1.86 2.46
C LYS A 178 32.68 1.75 1.70
N SER A 179 32.67 1.09 0.54
CA SER A 179 31.50 1.01 -0.36
C SER A 179 30.28 0.29 0.25
N ASN A 180 30.49 -0.76 1.05
CA ASN A 180 29.39 -1.48 1.71
C ASN A 180 28.77 -0.65 2.84
N LEU A 181 29.58 0.14 3.56
CA LEU A 181 29.11 1.01 4.62
C LEU A 181 28.31 2.20 4.08
N GLU A 182 28.73 2.78 2.96
CA GLU A 182 27.99 3.85 2.26
C GLU A 182 26.62 3.36 1.75
N SER A 183 26.56 2.15 1.18
CA SER A 183 25.29 1.55 0.75
C SER A 183 24.32 1.31 1.92
N LYS A 184 24.83 0.82 3.07
CA LYS A 184 24.03 0.66 4.29
C LYS A 184 23.56 2.00 4.86
N LEU A 185 24.40 3.03 4.80
CA LEU A 185 24.03 4.40 5.19
C LEU A 185 22.86 4.91 4.37
N LEU A 186 22.99 4.81 3.04
CA LEU A 186 21.96 5.24 2.11
C LEU A 186 20.63 4.52 2.36
N THR A 187 20.69 3.21 2.58
CA THR A 187 19.50 2.39 2.89
C THR A 187 18.84 2.83 4.20
N ALA A 188 19.63 3.09 5.25
CA ALA A 188 19.11 3.55 6.54
C ALA A 188 18.50 4.96 6.46
N LYS A 189 19.17 5.90 5.76
CA LYS A 189 18.64 7.24 5.50
C LYS A 189 17.31 7.18 4.75
N ARG A 190 17.21 6.34 3.70
CA ARG A 190 15.97 6.09 2.96
C ARG A 190 14.85 5.57 3.84
N GLY A 191 15.15 4.66 4.76
CA GLY A 191 14.17 4.15 5.71
C GLY A 191 13.58 5.25 6.60
N ILE A 192 14.43 6.18 7.08
CA ILE A 192 14.00 7.30 7.90
C ILE A 192 13.21 8.33 7.07
N GLN A 193 13.65 8.66 5.86
CA GLN A 193 12.91 9.54 4.94
C GLN A 193 11.51 8.99 4.67
N LYS A 194 11.41 7.71 4.28
CA LYS A 194 10.12 7.03 4.06
C LYS A 194 9.19 7.17 5.26
N LEU A 195 9.71 6.94 6.46
CA LEU A 195 8.93 7.06 7.70
C LEU A 195 8.47 8.51 7.94
N LYS A 196 9.28 9.51 7.59
CA LYS A 196 8.89 10.92 7.62
C LYS A 196 7.71 11.23 6.70
N PHE A 197 7.70 10.71 5.48
CA PHE A 197 6.55 10.88 4.57
C PHE A 197 5.30 10.18 5.06
N GLN A 198 5.44 9.01 5.69
CA GLN A 198 4.32 8.32 6.33
C GLN A 198 3.74 9.16 7.48
N HIS A 199 4.59 9.82 8.29
CA HIS A 199 4.15 10.75 9.34
C HIS A 199 3.38 11.92 8.77
N LEU A 200 3.93 12.60 7.76
CA LEU A 200 3.26 13.74 7.11
C LEU A 200 1.91 13.33 6.51
N SER A 201 1.84 12.16 5.87
CA SER A 201 0.59 11.65 5.30
C SER A 201 -0.44 11.30 6.37
N ALA A 202 -0.02 10.64 7.46
CA ALA A 202 -0.90 10.29 8.56
C ALA A 202 -1.41 11.53 9.30
N HIS A 203 -0.59 12.56 9.46
CA HIS A 203 -0.99 13.85 10.01
C HIS A 203 -2.12 14.49 9.20
N ARG A 204 -1.94 14.58 7.86
CA ARG A 204 -2.97 15.10 6.95
C ARG A 204 -4.27 14.31 7.01
N ILE A 205 -4.19 12.99 7.12
CA ILE A 205 -5.38 12.14 7.23
C ILE A 205 -6.14 12.41 8.54
N LEU A 206 -5.42 12.65 9.64
CA LEU A 206 -6.01 12.98 10.92
C LEU A 206 -6.64 14.38 10.93
N GLU A 207 -5.96 15.37 10.36
CA GLU A 207 -6.50 16.71 10.16
C GLU A 207 -7.76 16.66 9.30
N ALA A 208 -7.75 15.91 8.20
CA ALA A 208 -8.89 15.71 7.31
C ALA A 208 -10.12 15.18 8.07
N ARG A 209 -9.91 14.19 8.93
CA ARG A 209 -10.96 13.65 9.79
C ARG A 209 -11.49 14.68 10.80
N SER A 210 -10.60 15.50 11.39
CA SER A 210 -11.03 16.57 12.30
C SER A 210 -11.89 17.60 11.57
N LEU A 211 -11.40 18.10 10.44
CA LEU A 211 -12.11 19.06 9.59
C LEU A 211 -13.50 18.56 9.18
N TRP A 212 -13.61 17.27 8.86
CA TRP A 212 -14.90 16.67 8.52
C TRP A 212 -15.83 16.53 9.74
N ARG A 213 -15.30 16.13 10.91
CA ARG A 213 -16.08 15.95 12.15
C ARG A 213 -16.61 17.25 12.74
N ASP A 214 -15.84 18.33 12.61
CA ASP A 214 -16.23 19.65 13.14
C ASP A 214 -17.39 20.26 12.37
N ARG A 215 -17.73 19.71 11.20
CA ARG A 215 -18.91 20.08 10.42
C ARG A 215 -20.09 19.22 10.87
N SER A 216 -21.23 19.85 11.14
CA SER A 216 -22.52 19.17 11.34
C SER A 216 -23.06 18.62 10.01
N ILE A 217 -22.28 17.79 9.31
CA ILE A 217 -22.67 17.17 8.04
C ILE A 217 -23.74 16.11 8.35
N PRO A 218 -24.94 16.22 7.79
CA PRO A 218 -25.94 15.18 7.92
C PRO A 218 -25.38 13.85 7.44
N LYS A 219 -25.66 12.75 8.15
CA LYS A 219 -25.37 11.42 7.62
C LYS A 219 -26.06 11.29 6.27
N SER A 220 -25.26 11.25 5.20
CA SER A 220 -25.70 11.14 3.81
C SER A 220 -24.95 9.99 3.15
N TYR A 221 -25.43 9.54 2.00
CA TYR A 221 -24.72 8.57 1.17
C TYR A 221 -24.02 9.23 -0.03
N ARG A 222 -23.90 10.57 0.00
CA ARG A 222 -23.12 11.35 -0.96
C ARG A 222 -21.66 10.92 -0.95
N CYS A 223 -21.10 10.80 -2.16
CA CYS A 223 -19.76 10.28 -2.38
C CYS A 223 -18.97 11.19 -3.32
N ASP A 224 -17.71 11.42 -2.99
CA ASP A 224 -16.73 12.07 -3.87
C ASP A 224 -15.88 11.02 -4.60
N VAL A 225 -15.27 11.41 -5.72
CA VAL A 225 -14.24 10.60 -6.37
C VAL A 225 -12.90 11.34 -6.29
N ILE A 226 -11.84 10.59 -6.02
CA ILE A 226 -10.48 11.10 -5.85
C ILE A 226 -9.55 10.32 -6.77
N CYS A 227 -8.87 11.02 -7.68
CA CYS A 227 -7.89 10.43 -8.59
C CYS A 227 -6.59 11.23 -8.64
N ILE A 228 -5.51 10.53 -9.02
CA ILE A 228 -4.24 11.15 -9.40
C ILE A 228 -4.06 10.95 -10.90
N ALA A 229 -3.81 12.04 -11.63
CA ALA A 229 -3.65 12.02 -13.08
C ALA A 229 -2.26 12.51 -13.50
N SER A 230 -1.70 11.83 -14.50
CA SER A 230 -0.38 12.08 -15.05
C SER A 230 -0.36 11.65 -16.52
N ASP A 231 -0.24 12.59 -17.44
CA ASP A 231 -0.37 12.36 -18.89
C ASP A 231 -1.63 11.57 -19.30
N GLU A 232 -2.77 12.02 -18.76
CA GLU A 232 -4.09 11.42 -18.97
C GLU A 232 -5.03 12.32 -19.80
N ALA A 233 -4.52 13.39 -20.44
CA ALA A 233 -5.32 14.33 -21.23
C ALA A 233 -6.24 13.64 -22.28
N PRO A 234 -5.80 12.60 -23.01
CA PRO A 234 -6.66 11.91 -23.99
C PRO A 234 -7.91 11.23 -23.40
N TYR A 235 -7.94 11.00 -22.09
CA TYR A 235 -8.95 10.16 -21.42
C TYR A 235 -9.68 10.87 -20.28
N LEU A 236 -9.17 12.02 -19.81
CA LEU A 236 -9.66 12.68 -18.60
C LEU A 236 -11.16 13.02 -18.68
N HIS A 237 -11.65 13.40 -19.86
CA HIS A 237 -13.06 13.70 -20.09
C HIS A 237 -13.98 12.50 -19.85
N GLU A 238 -13.55 11.29 -20.24
CA GLU A 238 -14.30 10.05 -20.03
C GLU A 238 -14.48 9.80 -18.53
N PHE A 239 -13.40 9.97 -17.76
CA PHE A 239 -13.40 9.83 -16.31
C PHE A 239 -14.33 10.85 -15.65
N VAL A 240 -14.16 12.14 -15.98
CA VAL A 240 -14.96 13.22 -15.39
C VAL A 240 -16.44 13.02 -15.69
N HIS A 241 -16.80 12.80 -16.96
CA HIS A 241 -18.19 12.55 -17.35
C HIS A 241 -18.79 11.37 -16.59
N HIS A 242 -18.08 10.24 -16.53
CA HIS A 242 -18.59 9.02 -15.93
C HIS A 242 -19.00 9.21 -14.46
N TYR A 243 -18.13 9.82 -13.66
CA TYR A 243 -18.40 10.01 -12.23
C TYR A 243 -19.47 11.10 -12.00
N LEU A 244 -19.54 12.15 -12.83
CA LEU A 244 -20.66 13.10 -12.78
C LEU A 244 -21.99 12.44 -13.16
N PHE A 245 -22.00 11.61 -14.21
CA PHE A 245 -23.17 10.89 -14.69
C PHE A 245 -23.75 9.94 -13.62
N LEU A 246 -22.89 9.27 -12.85
CA LEU A 246 -23.29 8.37 -11.77
C LEU A 246 -23.64 9.08 -10.44
N GLY A 247 -23.60 10.42 -10.42
CA GLY A 247 -24.07 11.22 -9.29
C GLY A 247 -23.04 11.41 -8.18
N PHE A 248 -21.74 11.26 -8.46
CA PHE A 248 -20.71 11.67 -7.51
C PHE A 248 -20.79 13.18 -7.29
N SER A 249 -20.62 13.59 -6.04
CA SER A 249 -20.83 14.98 -5.60
C SER A 249 -19.72 15.90 -6.06
N ASN A 250 -18.47 15.46 -5.91
CA ASN A 250 -17.29 16.19 -6.33
C ASN A 250 -16.27 15.25 -6.96
N ILE A 251 -15.44 15.79 -7.87
CA ILE A 251 -14.33 15.10 -8.51
C ILE A 251 -13.05 15.82 -8.12
N PHE A 252 -12.20 15.16 -7.34
CA PHE A 252 -10.90 15.69 -6.92
C PHE A 252 -9.80 15.06 -7.77
N ILE A 253 -9.11 15.90 -8.54
CA ILE A 253 -8.04 15.51 -9.46
C ILE A 253 -6.72 16.09 -8.95
N GLY A 254 -5.84 15.21 -8.49
CA GLY A 254 -4.46 15.57 -8.16
C GLY A 254 -3.57 15.37 -9.36
N ILE A 255 -2.93 16.43 -9.84
CA ILE A 255 -1.99 16.35 -10.96
C ILE A 255 -0.60 16.07 -10.42
N ASN A 256 0.09 15.09 -11.00
CA ASN A 256 1.46 14.74 -10.61
C ASN A 256 2.36 14.46 -11.83
N ASN A 257 3.54 15.07 -11.87
CA ASN A 257 4.58 14.85 -12.88
C ASN A 257 4.01 14.73 -14.30
N SER A 258 3.04 15.59 -14.65
CA SER A 258 2.45 15.60 -15.99
C SER A 258 3.35 16.40 -16.92
N SER A 259 3.60 15.86 -18.09
CA SER A 259 4.39 16.44 -19.17
C SER A 259 3.53 16.88 -20.36
N ASP A 260 2.31 16.35 -20.47
CA ASP A 260 1.32 16.74 -21.47
C ASP A 260 0.37 17.86 -20.98
N LYS A 261 -0.73 18.06 -21.71
CA LYS A 261 -1.78 19.04 -21.41
C LYS A 261 -2.79 18.63 -20.32
N THR A 262 -2.54 17.58 -19.54
CA THR A 262 -3.50 17.10 -18.51
C THR A 262 -3.84 18.19 -17.51
N TYR A 263 -2.87 19.00 -17.05
CA TYR A 263 -3.13 20.06 -16.07
C TYR A 263 -4.05 21.15 -16.65
N ASP A 264 -3.68 21.70 -17.81
CA ASP A 264 -4.44 22.74 -18.50
C ASP A 264 -5.86 22.25 -18.81
N PHE A 265 -5.98 21.00 -19.29
CA PHE A 265 -7.28 20.41 -19.62
C PHE A 265 -8.15 20.18 -18.38
N ALA A 266 -7.57 19.71 -17.28
CA ALA A 266 -8.30 19.57 -16.02
C ALA A 266 -8.82 20.92 -15.51
N LEU A 267 -8.02 21.99 -15.62
CA LEU A 267 -8.44 23.35 -15.26
C LEU A 267 -9.58 23.86 -16.14
N GLN A 268 -9.55 23.57 -17.45
CA GLN A 268 -10.67 23.90 -18.35
C GLN A 268 -11.97 23.21 -17.90
N LEU A 269 -11.92 21.92 -17.56
CA LEU A 269 -13.08 21.19 -17.07
C LEU A 269 -13.58 21.79 -15.74
N ALA A 270 -12.68 22.14 -14.83
CA ALA A 270 -13.03 22.78 -13.55
C ALA A 270 -13.63 24.19 -13.70
N ALA A 271 -13.24 24.93 -14.73
CA ALA A 271 -13.87 26.21 -15.05
C ALA A 271 -15.31 26.03 -15.57
N ALA A 272 -15.61 24.90 -16.21
CA ALA A 272 -16.93 24.58 -16.73
C ALA A 272 -17.89 23.98 -15.68
N ASP A 273 -17.37 23.27 -14.66
CA ASP A 273 -18.18 22.65 -13.61
C ASP A 273 -17.53 22.81 -12.22
N PRO A 274 -18.18 23.51 -11.26
CA PRO A 274 -17.62 23.79 -9.94
C PRO A 274 -17.46 22.55 -9.05
N ARG A 275 -18.02 21.40 -9.44
CA ARG A 275 -17.84 20.12 -8.74
C ARG A 275 -16.47 19.49 -9.00
N ILE A 276 -15.72 20.00 -9.97
CA ILE A 276 -14.40 19.50 -10.34
C ILE A 276 -13.35 20.36 -9.66
N HIS A 277 -12.50 19.71 -8.87
CA HIS A 277 -11.41 20.35 -8.15
C HIS A 277 -10.07 19.82 -8.64
N VAL A 278 -9.17 20.72 -8.99
CA VAL A 278 -7.85 20.37 -9.51
C VAL A 278 -6.78 20.97 -8.61
N ILE A 279 -5.84 20.14 -8.17
CA ILE A 279 -4.67 20.60 -7.42
C ILE A 279 -3.40 19.97 -7.98
N SER A 280 -2.29 20.72 -8.02
CA SER A 280 -0.97 20.10 -8.20
C SER A 280 -0.54 19.40 -6.90
N THR A 281 0.03 18.21 -7.07
CA THR A 281 0.60 17.40 -5.98
C THR A 281 2.10 17.19 -6.12
N ASP A 282 2.77 17.89 -7.04
CA ASP A 282 4.20 17.72 -7.34
C ASP A 282 5.09 18.02 -6.12
N ASP A 283 4.72 19.02 -5.33
CA ASP A 283 5.37 19.44 -4.09
C ASP A 283 5.39 18.38 -2.98
N VAL A 284 4.48 17.42 -3.02
CA VAL A 284 4.42 16.29 -2.08
C VAL A 284 4.78 14.97 -2.73
N HIS A 285 4.95 14.98 -4.06
CA HIS A 285 5.38 13.83 -4.85
C HIS A 285 6.91 13.62 -4.80
N VAL A 286 7.64 14.56 -4.19
CA VAL A 286 9.11 14.75 -4.22
C VAL A 286 9.94 13.51 -3.84
N GLU A 287 9.38 12.49 -3.20
CA GLU A 287 10.09 11.23 -2.94
C GLU A 287 9.23 9.96 -3.19
N LEU A 288 8.56 9.91 -4.35
CA LEU A 288 8.07 8.67 -4.99
C LEU A 288 6.97 7.90 -4.28
N THR A 289 6.01 8.59 -3.66
CA THR A 289 4.79 7.88 -3.27
C THR A 289 3.55 8.61 -3.76
N GLN A 290 2.79 7.89 -4.59
CA GLN A 290 1.39 8.19 -4.89
C GLN A 290 0.58 8.42 -3.58
N ARG A 291 1.03 7.83 -2.46
CA ARG A 291 0.44 7.97 -1.13
C ARG A 291 0.44 9.41 -0.61
N SER A 292 1.53 10.16 -0.79
CA SER A 292 1.61 11.56 -0.38
C SER A 292 0.68 12.45 -1.20
N SER A 293 0.54 12.17 -2.50
CA SER A 293 -0.41 12.86 -3.38
C SER A 293 -1.86 12.58 -2.93
N TYR A 294 -2.21 11.32 -2.69
CA TYR A 294 -3.54 10.95 -2.18
C TYR A 294 -3.84 11.55 -0.81
N SER A 295 -2.88 11.59 0.13
CA SER A 295 -3.10 12.19 1.45
C SER A 295 -3.32 13.70 1.39
N LYS A 296 -2.57 14.41 0.52
CA LYS A 296 -2.80 15.85 0.26
C LYS A 296 -4.17 16.10 -0.36
N LEU A 297 -4.53 15.31 -1.37
CA LEU A 297 -5.81 15.45 -2.07
C LEU A 297 -7.00 15.11 -1.19
N TYR A 298 -6.90 14.06 -0.37
CA TYR A 298 -7.92 13.70 0.61
C TYR A 298 -8.10 14.76 1.69
N HIS A 299 -7.01 15.37 2.18
CA HIS A 299 -7.08 16.48 3.12
C HIS A 299 -7.78 17.69 2.52
N TYR A 300 -7.45 18.06 1.28
CA TYR A 300 -8.16 19.12 0.57
C TYR A 300 -9.64 18.77 0.35
N ALA A 301 -9.95 17.54 -0.06
CA ALA A 301 -11.32 17.10 -0.24
C ALA A 301 -12.13 17.21 1.05
N ALA A 302 -11.59 16.73 2.17
CA ALA A 302 -12.21 16.85 3.48
C ALA A 302 -12.41 18.31 3.94
N SER A 303 -11.58 19.25 3.47
CA SER A 303 -11.70 20.67 3.81
C SER A 303 -12.74 21.42 2.97
N VAL A 304 -13.37 20.81 1.97
CA VAL A 304 -14.39 21.49 1.14
C VAL A 304 -15.67 20.67 0.96
N THR A 305 -15.60 19.35 1.11
CA THR A 305 -16.73 18.46 0.83
C THR A 305 -17.79 18.44 1.95
N HIS A 306 -18.99 18.03 1.54
CA HIS A 306 -20.12 17.66 2.40
C HIS A 306 -20.51 16.18 2.21
N SER A 307 -19.73 15.43 1.43
CA SER A 307 -19.93 13.99 1.21
C SER A 307 -19.50 13.20 2.44
N SER A 308 -20.16 12.06 2.67
CA SER A 308 -19.79 11.15 3.76
C SER A 308 -18.76 10.11 3.34
N TYR A 309 -18.64 9.89 2.03
CA TYR A 309 -17.78 8.87 1.43
C TYR A 309 -16.90 9.45 0.33
N CYS A 310 -15.79 8.78 0.05
CA CYS A 310 -15.00 9.00 -1.15
C CYS A 310 -14.55 7.67 -1.76
N LEU A 311 -14.38 7.64 -3.09
CA LEU A 311 -13.81 6.52 -3.84
C LEU A 311 -12.44 6.94 -4.41
N PHE A 312 -11.42 6.10 -4.21
CA PHE A 312 -10.10 6.29 -4.83
C PHE A 312 -9.97 5.42 -6.07
N VAL A 313 -9.70 6.05 -7.22
CA VAL A 313 -9.61 5.38 -8.52
C VAL A 313 -8.58 6.07 -9.42
N ASP A 314 -8.01 5.31 -10.34
CA ASP A 314 -7.15 5.83 -11.40
C ASP A 314 -8.01 6.28 -12.61
N VAL A 315 -7.47 7.11 -13.51
CA VAL A 315 -8.25 7.69 -14.63
C VAL A 315 -8.80 6.63 -15.59
N ASP A 316 -8.15 5.46 -15.69
CA ASP A 316 -8.60 4.32 -16.48
C ASP A 316 -9.53 3.34 -15.71
N GLU A 317 -10.09 3.76 -14.58
CA GLU A 317 -10.97 2.96 -13.73
C GLU A 317 -12.38 3.55 -13.58
N PHE A 318 -13.39 2.73 -13.90
CA PHE A 318 -14.80 3.14 -14.01
C PHE A 318 -15.68 2.28 -13.09
N TRP A 319 -16.18 2.87 -12.00
CA TRP A 319 -17.09 2.18 -11.09
C TRP A 319 -18.48 2.00 -11.71
N VAL A 320 -19.01 0.78 -11.67
CA VAL A 320 -20.37 0.47 -12.13
C VAL A 320 -21.07 -0.42 -11.12
N ALA A 321 -22.38 -0.27 -11.00
CA ALA A 321 -23.22 -1.10 -10.16
C ALA A 321 -24.50 -1.52 -10.88
N GLN A 322 -25.04 -2.66 -10.48
CA GLN A 322 -26.28 -3.20 -11.02
C GLN A 322 -27.50 -2.66 -10.26
N PRO A 323 -28.59 -2.28 -10.95
CA PRO A 323 -28.71 -2.11 -12.41
C PRO A 323 -28.02 -0.82 -12.89
N PHE A 324 -27.41 -0.79 -14.07
CA PHE A 324 -26.87 0.45 -14.61
C PHE A 324 -27.96 1.28 -15.31
N PRO A 325 -28.00 2.62 -15.10
CA PRO A 325 -27.14 3.38 -14.20
C PRO A 325 -27.65 3.39 -12.75
N MET A 326 -26.90 2.73 -11.86
CA MET A 326 -27.11 2.84 -10.41
C MET A 326 -26.39 4.08 -9.92
N LYS A 327 -27.13 5.04 -9.35
CA LYS A 327 -26.52 6.22 -8.72
C LYS A 327 -25.73 5.80 -7.49
N VAL A 328 -24.57 6.41 -7.29
CA VAL A 328 -23.66 6.05 -6.19
C VAL A 328 -24.33 6.19 -4.83
N GLU A 329 -25.15 7.22 -4.63
CA GLU A 329 -25.83 7.46 -3.36
C GLU A 329 -26.79 6.31 -3.01
N SER A 330 -27.65 5.93 -3.96
CA SER A 330 -28.57 4.80 -3.81
C SER A 330 -27.86 3.47 -3.59
N TYR A 331 -26.71 3.26 -4.26
CA TYR A 331 -25.89 2.07 -4.03
C TYR A 331 -25.34 2.03 -2.60
N LEU A 332 -24.68 3.10 -2.14
CA LEU A 332 -24.07 3.14 -0.81
C LEU A 332 -25.13 3.04 0.31
N GLU A 333 -26.33 3.59 0.08
CA GLU A 333 -27.47 3.45 0.98
C GLU A 333 -27.87 1.98 1.18
N SER A 334 -27.87 1.19 0.10
CA SER A 334 -28.21 -0.24 0.13
C SER A 334 -27.27 -1.09 0.98
N CYS A 335 -26.01 -0.66 1.16
CA CYS A 335 -24.97 -1.39 1.89
C CYS A 335 -25.00 -1.19 3.41
N LYS A 336 -25.91 -0.34 3.93
CA LYS A 336 -26.17 -0.12 5.36
C LYS A 336 -24.91 0.23 6.18
N GLY A 337 -24.27 1.36 5.84
CA GLY A 337 -23.26 2.05 6.65
C GLY A 337 -21.96 1.28 6.98
N PHE A 338 -20.87 1.58 6.28
CA PHE A 338 -19.55 0.94 6.42
C PHE A 338 -18.45 1.98 6.64
N ASP A 339 -17.24 1.52 7.00
CA ASP A 339 -16.03 2.35 7.03
C ASP A 339 -15.20 2.19 5.74
N CYS A 340 -15.23 0.98 5.15
CA CYS A 340 -14.69 0.67 3.83
C CYS A 340 -15.57 -0.34 3.08
N LEU A 341 -15.84 -0.09 1.81
CA LEU A 341 -16.53 -1.01 0.90
C LEU A 341 -15.62 -1.24 -0.31
N SER A 342 -15.26 -2.50 -0.55
CA SER A 342 -14.31 -2.89 -1.60
C SER A 342 -15.01 -3.53 -2.80
N CYS A 343 -14.69 -3.02 -3.99
CA CYS A 343 -15.21 -3.47 -5.28
C CYS A 343 -14.09 -4.13 -6.09
N ASN A 344 -14.35 -5.35 -6.58
CA ASN A 344 -13.40 -6.06 -7.43
C ASN A 344 -13.17 -5.35 -8.76
N TRP A 345 -11.95 -5.45 -9.27
CA TRP A 345 -11.63 -5.07 -10.64
C TRP A 345 -12.21 -6.06 -11.65
N VAL A 346 -12.66 -5.51 -12.76
CA VAL A 346 -12.93 -6.24 -14.00
C VAL A 346 -12.07 -5.62 -15.09
N ASN A 347 -11.03 -6.33 -15.54
CA ASN A 347 -10.14 -5.83 -16.58
C ASN A 347 -10.79 -5.97 -17.96
N CYS A 348 -10.68 -4.92 -18.77
CA CYS A 348 -11.20 -4.86 -20.13
C CYS A 348 -10.07 -5.11 -21.16
N PHE A 349 -10.36 -5.90 -22.19
CA PHE A 349 -9.44 -6.25 -23.27
C PHE A 349 -10.12 -6.16 -24.64
N HIS A 350 -9.30 -6.09 -25.68
CA HIS A 350 -9.72 -6.02 -27.09
C HIS A 350 -10.58 -4.78 -27.40
N GLU A 351 -10.20 -3.63 -26.83
CA GLU A 351 -10.86 -2.38 -27.13
C GLU A 351 -10.34 -1.76 -28.42
N ASP A 352 -11.25 -1.15 -29.19
CA ASP A 352 -10.86 -0.31 -30.31
C ASP A 352 -10.13 0.95 -29.81
N GLN A 353 -9.26 1.49 -30.68
CA GLN A 353 -8.46 2.67 -30.39
C GLN A 353 -9.36 3.85 -30.01
N PHE A 354 -9.11 4.42 -28.83
CA PHE A 354 -9.88 5.55 -28.29
C PHE A 354 -11.39 5.31 -28.21
N SER A 355 -11.81 4.04 -28.12
CA SER A 355 -13.22 3.70 -27.93
C SER A 355 -13.78 4.31 -26.65
N ALA A 356 -15.08 4.65 -26.69
CA ALA A 356 -15.77 5.17 -25.52
C ALA A 356 -15.80 4.13 -24.39
N PRO A 357 -15.87 4.54 -23.11
CA PRO A 357 -16.09 3.62 -22.00
C PRO A 357 -17.35 2.77 -22.24
N LEU A 358 -17.36 1.56 -21.68
CA LEU A 358 -18.51 0.64 -21.77
C LEU A 358 -18.84 0.17 -23.21
N SER A 359 -17.84 0.12 -24.10
CA SER A 359 -17.97 -0.39 -25.48
C SER A 359 -18.33 -1.89 -25.54
N ARG A 360 -18.87 -2.35 -26.69
CA ARG A 360 -19.33 -3.74 -26.90
C ARG A 360 -18.19 -4.63 -27.37
N GLY A 361 -18.37 -5.95 -27.30
CA GLY A 361 -17.45 -6.92 -27.88
C GLY A 361 -16.11 -7.03 -27.14
N LEU A 362 -16.07 -6.57 -25.89
CA LEU A 362 -14.87 -6.59 -25.07
C LEU A 362 -14.76 -7.92 -24.31
N ASP A 363 -13.52 -8.30 -24.06
CA ASP A 363 -13.19 -9.40 -23.16
C ASP A 363 -13.10 -8.87 -21.73
N PHE A 364 -13.83 -9.48 -20.80
CA PHE A 364 -13.82 -9.10 -19.39
C PHE A 364 -13.18 -10.17 -18.51
N ARG A 365 -12.28 -9.74 -17.62
CA ARG A 365 -11.63 -10.63 -16.64
C ARG A 365 -11.78 -10.12 -15.23
N LEU A 366 -12.49 -10.87 -14.40
CA LEU A 366 -12.66 -10.57 -12.99
C LEU A 366 -11.36 -10.86 -12.23
N LYS A 367 -10.94 -9.89 -11.39
CA LYS A 367 -9.70 -9.93 -10.61
C LYS A 367 -10.01 -9.87 -9.12
N SER A 368 -9.11 -10.44 -8.31
CA SER A 368 -9.20 -10.32 -6.87
C SER A 368 -8.84 -8.92 -6.36
N SER A 369 -8.00 -8.17 -7.07
CA SER A 369 -7.68 -6.78 -6.73
C SER A 369 -8.94 -5.93 -6.61
N VAL A 370 -8.94 -4.99 -5.67
CA VAL A 370 -10.08 -4.11 -5.39
C VAL A 370 -9.71 -2.63 -5.44
N LYS A 371 -10.74 -1.80 -5.60
CA LYS A 371 -10.75 -0.38 -5.20
C LYS A 371 -11.86 -0.19 -4.18
N SER A 372 -11.67 0.78 -3.28
CA SER A 372 -12.51 0.88 -2.10
C SER A 372 -13.09 2.27 -1.90
N PHE A 373 -14.39 2.30 -1.59
CA PHE A 373 -15.04 3.44 -0.96
C PHE A 373 -14.59 3.53 0.49
N VAL A 374 -14.37 4.74 0.99
CA VAL A 374 -13.93 5.00 2.36
C VAL A 374 -14.80 6.10 2.96
N ALA A 375 -15.29 5.90 4.18
CA ALA A 375 -16.03 6.95 4.88
C ALA A 375 -15.06 8.03 5.41
N TYR A 376 -15.37 9.31 5.24
CA TYR A 376 -14.53 10.41 5.75
C TYR A 376 -14.37 10.39 7.28
N ARG A 377 -15.37 9.86 8.00
CA ARG A 377 -15.35 9.72 9.46
C ARG A 377 -14.38 8.65 9.97
N SER A 378 -13.91 7.76 9.09
CA SER A 378 -13.11 6.58 9.43
C SER A 378 -11.82 6.96 10.14
N ASP A 379 -11.41 6.14 11.10
CA ASP A 379 -10.19 6.36 11.87
C ASP A 379 -8.97 5.79 11.13
N LEU A 380 -8.51 6.53 10.12
CA LEU A 380 -7.46 6.09 9.21
C LEU A 380 -6.04 6.47 9.70
N VAL A 381 -5.07 5.64 9.36
CA VAL A 381 -3.62 5.89 9.53
C VAL A 381 -2.97 6.18 8.18
N GLU A 382 -3.33 5.43 7.15
CA GLU A 382 -2.74 5.55 5.81
C GLU A 382 -3.82 5.32 4.75
N LEU A 383 -3.81 6.16 3.72
CA LEU A 383 -4.56 5.95 2.48
C LEU A 383 -3.65 5.25 1.46
N ARG A 384 -4.15 4.17 0.88
CA ARG A 384 -3.51 3.48 -0.25
C ARG A 384 -4.51 3.42 -1.40
N CYS A 385 -3.99 3.27 -2.62
CA CYS A 385 -4.81 3.23 -3.83
C CYS A 385 -5.83 2.07 -3.86
N HIS A 386 -5.59 0.97 -3.13
CA HIS A 386 -6.48 -0.20 -3.10
C HIS A 386 -7.26 -0.33 -1.80
N ALA A 387 -6.54 -0.31 -0.67
CA ALA A 387 -7.07 -0.61 0.65
C ALA A 387 -6.52 0.34 1.72
N PRO A 388 -7.39 0.98 2.51
CA PRO A 388 -6.95 1.86 3.60
C PRO A 388 -6.37 1.05 4.78
N VAL A 389 -5.58 1.75 5.61
CA VAL A 389 -5.13 1.24 6.91
C VAL A 389 -5.85 2.00 8.02
N PHE A 390 -6.56 1.25 8.86
CA PHE A 390 -7.29 1.76 10.02
C PHE A 390 -6.42 1.75 11.27
N ARG A 391 -6.72 2.65 12.21
CA ARG A 391 -6.06 2.70 13.52
C ARG A 391 -6.60 1.62 14.47
N GLN A 392 -7.86 1.25 14.30
CA GLN A 392 -8.57 0.30 15.16
C GLN A 392 -9.07 -0.90 14.35
N SER A 393 -9.12 -2.07 15.01
CA SER A 393 -9.63 -3.31 14.43
C SER A 393 -11.15 -3.36 14.30
N SER A 394 -11.86 -2.39 14.87
CA SER A 394 -13.33 -2.30 14.89
C SER A 394 -13.92 -1.71 13.61
N ALA A 395 -13.10 -1.29 12.66
CA ALA A 395 -13.58 -0.72 11.40
C ALA A 395 -14.41 -1.73 10.61
N ARG A 396 -15.60 -1.33 10.17
CA ARG A 396 -16.51 -2.18 9.40
C ARG A 396 -16.09 -2.17 7.93
N VAL A 397 -15.40 -3.23 7.50
CA VAL A 397 -15.02 -3.47 6.11
C VAL A 397 -15.94 -4.51 5.49
N ILE A 398 -16.46 -4.21 4.29
CA ILE A 398 -17.33 -5.11 3.53
C ILE A 398 -16.88 -5.21 2.07
N ASP A 399 -17.23 -6.31 1.41
CA ASP A 399 -17.13 -6.42 -0.06
C ASP A 399 -18.35 -5.80 -0.77
N ALA A 400 -18.32 -5.78 -2.11
CA ALA A 400 -19.39 -5.21 -2.95
C ALA A 400 -20.74 -5.94 -2.85
N VAL A 401 -20.80 -7.12 -2.23
CA VAL A 401 -22.05 -7.84 -1.96
C VAL A 401 -22.47 -7.73 -0.49
N GLY A 402 -21.72 -6.98 0.33
CA GLY A 402 -22.02 -6.68 1.73
C GLY A 402 -21.51 -7.70 2.74
N ASN A 403 -20.65 -8.65 2.35
CA ASN A 403 -20.05 -9.58 3.30
C ASN A 403 -18.92 -8.90 4.09
N PRO A 404 -18.85 -9.07 5.42
CA PRO A 404 -17.74 -8.59 6.22
C PRO A 404 -16.38 -9.14 5.77
N GLN A 405 -15.35 -8.32 5.90
CA GLN A 405 -13.97 -8.68 5.59
C GLN A 405 -13.07 -8.47 6.81
N ASP A 406 -12.14 -9.40 7.03
CA ASP A 406 -11.18 -9.31 8.11
C ASP A 406 -10.05 -8.31 7.80
N LEU A 407 -9.62 -7.59 8.84
CA LEU A 407 -8.48 -6.68 8.75
C LEU A 407 -7.17 -7.41 9.04
N ASN A 408 -6.13 -7.08 8.27
CA ASN A 408 -4.78 -7.59 8.48
C ASN A 408 -3.99 -6.66 9.41
N LEU A 409 -3.47 -7.18 10.52
CA LEU A 409 -2.60 -6.41 11.40
C LEU A 409 -1.25 -6.09 10.72
N THR A 410 -0.86 -4.82 10.73
CA THR A 410 0.40 -4.30 10.20
C THR A 410 1.19 -3.58 11.29
N GLU A 411 2.41 -3.12 10.99
CA GLU A 411 3.25 -2.38 11.94
C GLU A 411 2.65 -1.04 12.40
N ILE A 412 1.73 -0.48 11.60
CA ILE A 412 1.17 0.87 11.79
C ILE A 412 -0.35 0.88 11.99
N GLY A 413 -1.04 -0.26 11.90
CA GLY A 413 -2.50 -0.35 12.02
C GLY A 413 -3.10 -1.61 11.42
N PHE A 414 -4.38 -1.57 11.09
CA PHE A 414 -5.21 -2.66 10.59
C PHE A 414 -5.60 -2.41 9.12
N GLU A 415 -4.98 -3.13 8.19
CA GLU A 415 -5.15 -2.95 6.74
C GLU A 415 -6.36 -3.74 6.22
N ALA A 416 -7.22 -3.07 5.45
CA ALA A 416 -8.29 -3.74 4.69
C ALA A 416 -7.69 -4.65 3.59
N PRO A 417 -8.38 -5.72 3.17
CA PRO A 417 -7.88 -6.56 2.09
C PRO A 417 -7.76 -5.79 0.77
N GLY A 418 -6.53 -5.66 0.25
CA GLY A 418 -6.28 -5.13 -1.10
C GLY A 418 -6.64 -6.12 -2.22
N ALA A 419 -6.99 -7.35 -1.85
CA ALA A 419 -7.51 -8.37 -2.76
C ALA A 419 -8.56 -9.21 -2.05
N ILE A 420 -9.71 -9.40 -2.70
CA ILE A 420 -10.82 -10.24 -2.25
C ILE A 420 -11.08 -11.26 -3.34
N VAL A 421 -10.99 -12.55 -3.01
CA VAL A 421 -11.21 -13.62 -4.00
C VAL A 421 -12.67 -13.55 -4.45
N PRO A 422 -12.93 -13.27 -5.74
CA PRO A 422 -14.28 -13.13 -6.21
C PRO A 422 -14.92 -14.50 -6.41
N SER A 423 -16.23 -14.59 -6.18
CA SER A 423 -17.06 -15.73 -6.59
C SER A 423 -18.01 -15.29 -7.70
N GLU A 424 -17.92 -15.94 -8.86
CA GLU A 424 -18.82 -15.69 -9.99
C GLU A 424 -20.29 -15.85 -9.59
N LYS A 425 -20.61 -16.87 -8.78
CA LYS A 425 -21.98 -17.10 -8.29
C LYS A 425 -22.47 -15.98 -7.37
N GLN A 426 -21.61 -15.43 -6.52
CA GLN A 426 -21.97 -14.30 -5.67
C GLN A 426 -22.27 -13.05 -6.49
N PHE A 427 -21.60 -12.92 -7.64
CA PHE A 427 -21.76 -11.79 -8.52
C PHE A 427 -23.16 -11.74 -9.16
N TYR A 428 -23.66 -12.87 -9.69
CA TYR A 428 -24.97 -12.92 -10.33
C TYR A 428 -26.15 -13.12 -9.37
N SER A 429 -25.90 -13.45 -8.09
CA SER A 429 -26.97 -13.82 -7.15
C SER A 429 -27.56 -12.65 -6.36
N LYS A 430 -26.93 -11.46 -6.37
CA LYS A 430 -27.45 -10.27 -5.68
C LYS A 430 -27.77 -9.14 -6.65
N SER A 431 -28.95 -8.56 -6.49
CA SER A 431 -29.51 -7.48 -7.33
C SER A 431 -28.81 -6.12 -7.22
N HIS A 432 -27.75 -5.99 -6.41
CA HIS A 432 -27.05 -4.73 -6.12
C HIS A 432 -25.54 -4.96 -5.88
N THR A 433 -24.85 -5.60 -6.83
CA THR A 433 -23.39 -5.72 -6.80
C THR A 433 -22.71 -4.56 -7.54
N SER A 434 -21.43 -4.33 -7.29
CA SER A 434 -20.63 -3.34 -8.03
C SER A 434 -19.21 -3.82 -8.32
N VAL A 435 -18.63 -3.27 -9.39
CA VAL A 435 -17.26 -3.52 -9.83
C VAL A 435 -16.60 -2.22 -10.26
N VAL A 436 -15.28 -2.30 -10.45
CA VAL A 436 -14.50 -1.24 -11.09
C VAL A 436 -13.91 -1.79 -12.37
N LEU A 437 -14.41 -1.30 -13.51
CA LEU A 437 -13.89 -1.65 -14.83
C LEU A 437 -12.53 -0.98 -15.01
N HIS A 438 -11.50 -1.76 -15.30
CA HIS A 438 -10.12 -1.29 -15.41
C HIS A 438 -9.65 -1.40 -16.87
N ARG A 439 -9.60 -0.26 -17.55
CA ARG A 439 -9.27 -0.12 -18.98
C ARG A 439 -7.79 0.15 -19.18
N HIS A 440 -6.93 -0.67 -18.57
CA HIS A 440 -5.49 -0.44 -18.64
C HIS A 440 -4.84 -0.86 -19.96
N ASN A 441 -5.49 -1.72 -20.73
CA ASN A 441 -4.98 -2.13 -22.03
C ASN A 441 -5.50 -1.23 -23.15
N ARG A 442 -6.76 -0.78 -23.13
CA ARG A 442 -7.36 -0.04 -24.25
C ARG A 442 -6.99 -0.72 -25.58
N SER A 443 -6.50 0.01 -26.58
CA SER A 443 -5.90 -0.56 -27.78
C SER A 443 -4.39 -0.86 -27.67
N VAL A 444 -3.87 -1.68 -28.58
CA VAL A 444 -2.42 -1.98 -28.67
C VAL A 444 -1.58 -0.70 -28.78
N LEU A 445 -2.05 0.28 -29.56
CA LEU A 445 -1.36 1.55 -29.75
C LEU A 445 -1.29 2.35 -28.44
N GLU A 446 -2.42 2.55 -27.78
CA GLU A 446 -2.51 3.29 -26.51
C GLU A 446 -1.69 2.60 -25.42
N TYR A 447 -1.77 1.26 -25.32
CA TYR A 447 -0.96 0.47 -24.39
C TYR A 447 0.53 0.68 -24.62
N SER A 448 1.00 0.53 -25.85
CA SER A 448 2.41 0.65 -26.21
C SER A 448 2.96 2.06 -25.98
N TYR A 449 2.17 3.10 -26.25
CA TYR A 449 2.55 4.47 -25.94
C TYR A 449 2.74 4.68 -24.43
N ARG A 450 1.79 4.19 -23.60
CA ARG A 450 1.89 4.29 -22.13
C ARG A 450 3.07 3.52 -21.53
N MET A 451 3.62 2.53 -22.24
CA MET A 451 4.77 1.78 -21.75
C MET A 451 6.02 2.64 -21.57
N PHE A 452 6.15 3.76 -22.29
CA PHE A 452 7.27 4.71 -22.17
C PHE A 452 7.13 5.67 -20.98
N LYS A 453 6.09 5.51 -20.16
CA LYS A 453 5.92 6.29 -18.94
C LYS A 453 6.34 5.44 -17.73
N PRO A 454 7.46 5.78 -17.06
CA PRO A 454 7.88 5.10 -15.85
C PRO A 454 6.75 5.08 -14.80
N HIS A 455 6.73 4.04 -13.99
CA HIS A 455 5.82 4.00 -12.85
C HIS A 455 6.12 5.17 -11.91
N ALA A 456 5.09 5.78 -11.30
CA ALA A 456 5.25 6.92 -10.39
C ALA A 456 6.17 6.64 -9.18
N ASN A 457 6.42 5.36 -8.87
CA ASN A 457 7.33 4.92 -7.80
C ASN A 457 8.77 4.62 -8.29
N GLN A 458 9.10 4.84 -9.57
CA GLN A 458 10.38 4.46 -10.20
C GLN A 458 11.38 5.61 -10.42
N VAL A 459 10.98 6.89 -10.32
CA VAL A 459 11.85 8.04 -10.62
C VAL A 459 12.85 8.32 -9.50
N LYS A 460 13.90 7.49 -9.41
CA LYS A 460 14.98 7.63 -8.41
C LYS A 460 15.79 8.91 -8.62
N TYR A 461 15.99 9.72 -7.58
CA TYR A 461 17.18 10.54 -7.27
C TYR A 461 17.15 10.82 -5.75
N ILE A 462 18.21 10.81 -4.93
CA ILE A 462 19.56 11.40 -5.02
C ILE A 462 20.56 10.45 -4.33
N GLY A 463 21.74 10.19 -4.92
CA GLY A 463 22.81 9.41 -4.27
C GLY A 463 23.62 8.44 -5.15
N GLY A 464 23.52 8.55 -6.48
CA GLY A 464 24.41 7.87 -7.42
C GLY A 464 24.06 6.40 -7.72
N LYS A 465 23.98 6.07 -9.02
CA LYS A 465 24.05 4.73 -9.63
C LYS A 465 22.77 3.94 -9.93
N SER A 466 21.66 4.56 -10.30
CA SER A 466 20.78 3.88 -11.27
C SER A 466 19.94 4.91 -12.01
N ASP A 467 20.20 5.09 -13.29
CA ASP A 467 19.36 5.91 -14.16
C ASP A 467 17.92 5.38 -14.10
N PRO A 468 16.91 6.27 -14.22
CA PRO A 468 15.51 5.87 -14.21
C PRO A 468 15.22 4.87 -15.34
N ILE A 469 14.38 3.89 -15.04
CA ILE A 469 13.89 2.94 -16.04
C ILE A 469 12.82 3.67 -16.84
N PRO A 470 12.98 3.86 -18.16
CA PRO A 470 12.05 4.64 -18.98
C PRO A 470 10.77 3.86 -19.33
N PHE A 471 10.54 2.71 -18.68
CA PHE A 471 9.46 1.79 -18.99
C PHE A 471 8.61 1.47 -17.77
N LYS A 472 7.32 1.22 -18.02
CA LYS A 472 6.37 0.77 -16.99
C LYS A 472 6.62 -0.71 -16.63
N GLU A 473 7.09 -1.01 -15.41
CA GLU A 473 7.48 -2.39 -15.03
C GLU A 473 6.33 -3.29 -14.56
N ASN A 474 5.20 -2.69 -14.17
CA ASN A 474 4.04 -3.40 -13.61
C ASN A 474 3.02 -3.83 -14.69
N ARG A 475 3.51 -4.13 -15.90
CA ARG A 475 2.68 -4.59 -17.02
C ARG A 475 3.13 -5.97 -17.52
N PRO A 476 2.19 -6.90 -17.78
CA PRO A 476 2.53 -8.26 -18.17
C PRO A 476 2.66 -8.48 -19.69
N GLY A 477 2.36 -7.47 -20.53
CA GLY A 477 2.16 -7.62 -21.97
C GLY A 477 0.67 -7.51 -22.33
N CYS A 478 0.35 -7.09 -23.56
CA CYS A 478 -1.03 -6.93 -24.02
C CYS A 478 -1.70 -8.28 -24.36
N ASN A 479 -0.91 -9.30 -24.71
CA ASN A 479 -1.37 -10.67 -24.97
C ASN A 479 -1.67 -11.48 -23.69
N ARG A 480 -1.23 -11.02 -22.51
CA ARG A 480 -1.40 -11.75 -21.25
C ARG A 480 -2.72 -11.40 -20.58
N ILE A 481 -3.75 -12.12 -20.96
CA ILE A 481 -5.08 -12.05 -20.37
C ILE A 481 -5.09 -12.89 -19.08
N THR A 482 -5.42 -12.27 -17.94
CA THR A 482 -5.42 -12.95 -16.63
C THR A 482 -6.68 -12.62 -15.84
N GLY A 483 -7.15 -13.56 -15.01
CA GLY A 483 -8.37 -13.42 -14.21
C GLY A 483 -9.42 -14.46 -14.58
N ILE A 484 -10.54 -14.45 -13.85
CA ILE A 484 -11.66 -15.36 -14.13
C ILE A 484 -12.42 -14.80 -15.32
N SER A 485 -12.67 -15.62 -16.34
CA SER A 485 -13.54 -15.26 -17.46
C SER A 485 -14.95 -15.03 -16.92
N ILE A 486 -15.55 -13.91 -17.28
CA ILE A 486 -16.98 -13.67 -17.02
C ILE A 486 -17.73 -13.70 -18.35
N SER A 487 -19.03 -13.97 -18.30
CA SER A 487 -19.87 -14.10 -19.52
C SER A 487 -19.72 -12.86 -20.41
N PRO A 488 -19.65 -13.00 -21.75
CA PRO A 488 -19.73 -11.86 -22.66
C PRO A 488 -20.97 -10.98 -22.40
N ASP A 489 -22.07 -11.60 -21.97
CA ASP A 489 -23.33 -10.92 -21.61
C ASP A 489 -23.26 -10.21 -20.25
N PHE A 490 -22.11 -10.22 -19.55
CA PHE A 490 -21.90 -9.54 -18.27
C PHE A 490 -22.23 -8.05 -18.37
N ILE A 491 -21.74 -7.39 -19.43
CA ILE A 491 -22.09 -5.99 -19.67
C ILE A 491 -23.55 -5.88 -19.98
N ASP A 492 -24.14 -6.72 -20.82
CA ASP A 492 -25.57 -6.60 -21.15
C ASP A 492 -26.49 -6.86 -19.92
N THR A 493 -26.01 -7.66 -18.94
CA THR A 493 -26.68 -7.93 -17.66
C THR A 493 -26.64 -6.74 -16.71
N ILE A 494 -25.54 -5.97 -16.71
CA ILE A 494 -25.38 -4.79 -15.84
C ILE A 494 -25.83 -3.52 -16.56
N LEU A 495 -25.67 -3.45 -17.88
CA LEU A 495 -25.80 -2.30 -18.79
C LEU A 495 -26.63 -2.71 -20.04
N PRO A 496 -27.97 -2.59 -19.96
CA PRO A 496 -28.83 -2.82 -21.12
C PRO A 496 -28.50 -1.88 -22.30
N VAL A 497 -28.80 -2.34 -23.52
CA VAL A 497 -28.50 -1.65 -24.79
C VAL A 497 -28.98 -0.19 -24.82
N ASP A 498 -30.23 0.05 -24.43
CA ASP A 498 -30.82 1.38 -24.52
C ASP A 498 -30.16 2.37 -23.55
N MET A 499 -29.91 1.92 -22.31
CA MET A 499 -29.21 2.72 -21.28
C MET A 499 -27.78 3.08 -21.67
N LYS A 500 -27.14 2.24 -22.48
CA LYS A 500 -25.82 2.53 -23.03
C LYS A 500 -25.86 3.66 -24.07
N SER A 501 -26.86 3.65 -24.94
CA SER A 501 -27.04 4.73 -25.93
C SER A 501 -27.21 6.08 -25.24
N ASP A 502 -28.02 6.12 -24.17
CA ASP A 502 -28.22 7.35 -23.38
C ASP A 502 -26.93 7.81 -22.69
N TYR A 503 -26.14 6.88 -22.16
CA TYR A 503 -24.83 7.19 -21.57
C TYR A 503 -23.86 7.79 -22.60
N HIS A 504 -23.74 7.18 -23.77
CA HIS A 504 -22.85 7.68 -24.84
C HIS A 504 -23.34 9.01 -25.40
N GLN A 505 -24.64 9.19 -25.60
CA GLN A 505 -25.20 10.48 -25.98
C GLN A 505 -24.92 11.56 -24.93
N SER A 506 -25.02 11.22 -23.64
CA SER A 506 -24.65 12.13 -22.56
C SER A 506 -23.16 12.49 -22.56
N LEU A 507 -22.27 11.54 -22.90
CA LEU A 507 -20.84 11.78 -23.03
C LEU A 507 -20.54 12.73 -24.18
N ASP A 508 -21.17 12.52 -25.34
CA ASP A 508 -21.01 13.39 -26.51
C ASP A 508 -21.48 14.82 -26.19
N ASN A 509 -22.64 14.95 -25.54
CA ASN A 509 -23.15 16.24 -25.09
C ASN A 509 -22.20 16.92 -24.09
N PHE A 510 -21.57 16.15 -23.19
CA PHE A 510 -20.58 16.68 -22.25
C PHE A 510 -19.34 17.20 -22.99
N ILE A 511 -18.79 16.44 -23.94
CA ILE A 511 -17.62 16.82 -24.73
C ILE A 511 -17.88 18.11 -25.52
N GLN A 512 -19.06 18.22 -26.13
CA GLN A 512 -19.48 19.41 -26.87
C GLN A 512 -19.69 20.61 -25.93
N GLY A 513 -20.41 20.40 -24.82
CA GLY A 513 -20.75 21.46 -23.87
C GLY A 513 -19.56 22.02 -23.08
N SER A 514 -18.51 21.21 -22.85
CA SER A 514 -17.31 21.65 -22.13
C SER A 514 -16.26 22.32 -23.04
N GLY A 515 -16.49 22.37 -24.36
CA GLY A 515 -15.52 22.86 -25.34
C GLY A 515 -14.24 22.00 -25.39
N ALA A 516 -14.31 20.73 -24.95
CA ALA A 516 -13.15 19.85 -24.80
C ALA A 516 -12.73 19.16 -26.10
N ALA A 517 -13.61 19.12 -27.11
CA ALA A 517 -13.43 18.32 -28.32
C ALA A 517 -12.07 18.52 -29.00
N HIS A 518 -11.64 19.78 -29.16
CA HIS A 518 -10.38 20.10 -29.83
C HIS A 518 -9.15 19.61 -29.04
N GLU A 519 -9.12 19.80 -27.73
CA GLU A 519 -8.00 19.36 -26.88
C GLU A 519 -7.93 17.83 -26.78
N ILE A 520 -9.09 17.16 -26.76
CA ILE A 520 -9.17 15.69 -26.82
C ILE A 520 -8.56 15.18 -28.13
N GLU A 521 -8.98 15.71 -29.27
CA GLU A 521 -8.47 15.33 -30.58
C GLU A 521 -6.95 15.53 -30.67
N LYS A 522 -6.47 16.71 -30.28
CA LYS A 522 -5.05 17.05 -30.26
C LYS A 522 -4.23 16.12 -29.37
N SER A 523 -4.74 15.80 -28.18
CA SER A 523 -4.06 14.89 -27.24
C SER A 523 -4.02 13.46 -27.77
N ARG A 524 -5.10 13.00 -28.41
CA ARG A 524 -5.17 11.67 -29.04
C ARG A 524 -4.22 11.54 -30.24
N LEU A 525 -4.04 12.59 -31.04
CA LEU A 525 -3.10 12.62 -32.17
C LEU A 525 -1.62 12.44 -31.76
N GLN A 526 -1.26 12.77 -30.53
CA GLN A 526 0.11 12.56 -30.01
C GLN A 526 0.44 11.07 -29.81
N ILE A 527 -0.59 10.24 -29.67
CA ILE A 527 -0.44 8.78 -29.53
C ILE A 527 -0.50 8.19 -30.93
N SER A 528 0.66 7.98 -31.54
CA SER A 528 0.78 7.46 -32.90
C SER A 528 1.89 6.43 -33.03
N ASP A 529 1.78 5.61 -34.08
CA ASP A 529 2.80 4.62 -34.43
C ASP A 529 4.16 5.26 -34.69
N GLN A 530 4.16 6.42 -35.37
CA GLN A 530 5.37 7.21 -35.65
C GLN A 530 6.04 7.68 -34.36
N GLU A 531 5.26 8.16 -33.39
CA GLU A 531 5.78 8.63 -32.11
C GLU A 531 6.38 7.48 -31.28
N ILE A 532 5.74 6.31 -31.27
CA ILE A 532 6.30 5.12 -30.61
C ILE A 532 7.61 4.71 -31.27
N LYS A 533 7.65 4.64 -32.61
CA LYS A 533 8.87 4.33 -33.36
C LYS A 533 9.99 5.33 -33.10
N ARG A 534 9.67 6.63 -33.01
CA ARG A 534 10.62 7.69 -32.65
C ARG A 534 11.18 7.49 -31.23
N ARG A 535 10.33 7.22 -30.23
CA ARG A 535 10.80 6.91 -28.87
C ARG A 535 11.69 5.67 -28.85
N ILE A 536 11.35 4.66 -29.64
CA ILE A 536 12.17 3.46 -29.77
C ILE A 536 13.49 3.80 -30.44
N SER A 537 13.58 4.65 -31.45
CA SER A 537 14.87 4.99 -32.07
C SER A 537 15.76 5.83 -31.14
N GLU A 538 15.17 6.66 -30.27
CA GLU A 538 15.89 7.59 -29.41
C GLU A 538 16.52 6.99 -28.13
N LEU A 539 16.11 5.80 -27.67
CA LEU A 539 16.79 5.23 -26.49
C LEU A 539 18.26 4.90 -26.81
N ASP A 540 19.13 5.07 -25.83
CA ASP A 540 20.52 4.69 -25.97
C ASP A 540 20.71 3.16 -25.78
N GLN A 541 21.82 2.64 -26.31
CA GLN A 541 22.13 1.20 -26.25
C GLN A 541 22.28 0.69 -24.81
N SER A 542 22.76 1.51 -23.89
CA SER A 542 22.96 1.09 -22.50
C SER A 542 21.62 0.89 -21.80
N THR A 543 20.65 1.77 -22.04
CA THR A 543 19.29 1.68 -21.54
C THR A 543 18.57 0.44 -22.08
N LEU A 544 18.69 0.18 -23.38
CA LEU A 544 18.13 -1.02 -24.00
C LEU A 544 18.59 -2.32 -23.34
N LEU A 545 19.91 -2.49 -23.22
CA LEU A 545 20.51 -3.70 -22.64
C LEU A 545 20.14 -3.84 -21.17
N ARG A 546 20.21 -2.74 -20.42
CA ARG A 546 19.87 -2.73 -18.99
C ARG A 546 18.41 -3.06 -18.72
N CYS A 547 17.51 -2.58 -19.57
CA CYS A 547 16.07 -2.70 -19.38
C CYS A 547 15.43 -3.82 -20.20
N ARG A 548 16.24 -4.71 -20.81
CA ARG A 548 15.79 -5.82 -21.68
C ARG A 548 14.61 -6.61 -21.13
N SER A 549 14.76 -7.14 -19.93
CA SER A 549 13.69 -7.92 -19.28
C SER A 549 12.40 -7.13 -19.03
N VAL A 550 12.49 -5.82 -18.84
CA VAL A 550 11.34 -4.95 -18.59
C VAL A 550 10.55 -4.72 -19.87
N TRP A 551 11.23 -4.29 -20.94
CA TRP A 551 10.54 -4.01 -22.20
C TRP A 551 10.13 -5.30 -22.93
N GLU A 552 10.88 -6.40 -22.84
CA GLU A 552 10.47 -7.69 -23.42
C GLU A 552 9.15 -8.18 -22.82
N LYS A 553 9.03 -8.08 -21.49
CA LYS A 553 7.79 -8.41 -20.78
C LYS A 553 6.67 -7.42 -21.12
N GLY A 554 6.99 -6.12 -21.05
CA GLY A 554 6.01 -5.04 -21.20
C GLY A 554 5.39 -4.96 -22.60
N PHE A 555 6.20 -5.10 -23.65
CA PHE A 555 5.77 -5.02 -25.05
C PHE A 555 5.34 -6.38 -25.64
N SER A 556 5.29 -7.45 -24.83
CA SER A 556 4.80 -8.74 -25.30
C SER A 556 3.39 -8.65 -25.87
N GLY A 557 3.20 -9.16 -27.09
CA GLY A 557 1.95 -9.09 -27.85
C GLY A 557 1.77 -7.82 -28.68
N THR A 558 2.73 -6.89 -28.65
CA THR A 558 2.69 -5.65 -29.44
C THR A 558 3.63 -5.76 -30.64
N PRO A 559 3.35 -5.10 -31.78
CA PRO A 559 4.23 -5.10 -32.95
C PRO A 559 5.58 -4.40 -32.70
N TYR A 560 5.70 -3.65 -31.60
CA TYR A 560 6.90 -2.89 -31.25
C TYR A 560 7.97 -3.71 -30.53
N LEU A 561 7.64 -4.93 -30.11
CA LEU A 561 8.61 -5.83 -29.46
C LEU A 561 9.75 -6.19 -30.42
N GLU A 562 9.42 -6.57 -31.65
CA GLU A 562 10.42 -6.92 -32.67
C GLU A 562 11.33 -5.73 -32.97
N LEU A 563 10.77 -4.52 -33.10
CA LEU A 563 11.56 -3.31 -33.32
C LEU A 563 12.55 -3.03 -32.16
N LEU A 564 12.14 -3.26 -30.91
CA LEU A 564 13.02 -3.13 -29.75
C LEU A 564 14.12 -4.19 -29.75
N GLN A 565 13.80 -5.43 -30.14
CA GLN A 565 14.75 -6.54 -30.27
C GLN A 565 15.79 -6.24 -31.35
N ASP A 566 15.34 -5.87 -32.55
CA ASP A 566 16.20 -5.51 -33.68
C ASP A 566 17.16 -4.36 -33.30
N ARG A 567 16.64 -3.30 -32.68
CA ARG A 567 17.48 -2.17 -32.24
C ARG A 567 18.49 -2.60 -31.17
N CYS A 568 18.10 -3.50 -30.28
CA CYS A 568 18.97 -4.05 -29.24
C CYS A 568 20.11 -4.88 -29.84
N ASP A 569 19.83 -5.68 -30.88
CA ASP A 569 20.76 -6.65 -31.46
C ASP A 569 21.63 -6.05 -32.58
N GLN A 570 21.14 -5.08 -33.38
CA GLN A 570 21.89 -4.39 -34.45
C GLN A 570 23.18 -3.71 -33.96
N ASN A 571 23.22 -3.25 -32.71
CA ASN A 571 24.40 -2.63 -32.10
C ASN A 571 25.27 -3.62 -31.29
N TYR A 572 24.85 -4.88 -31.15
CA TYR A 572 25.64 -5.93 -30.49
C TYR A 572 26.64 -6.58 -31.44
N GLY A 573 26.35 -6.58 -32.75
CA GLY A 573 27.23 -7.09 -33.81
C GLY A 573 28.35 -6.14 -34.28
N MET A 574 28.48 -4.95 -33.69
CA MET A 574 29.55 -3.97 -33.98
C MET A 574 30.64 -3.91 -32.88
N LYS A 575 30.85 -5.01 -32.14
CA LYS A 575 31.96 -5.14 -31.17
C LYS A 575 32.97 -6.18 -31.57
#